data_AF-A0A106BW30-F1
#
_entry.id   AF-A0A106BW30-F1
#
_cell.length_a   1.000
_cell.length_b   1.000
_cell.length_c   1.000
_cell.angle_alpha   90.00
_cell.angle_beta   90.00
_cell.angle_gamma   90.00
#
_symmetry.space_group_name_H-M   'P 1'
#
loop_
_entity.id
_entity.type
_entity.pdbx_description
1 polymer ?
#
loop_
_entity_poly.entity_id
_entity_poly.type
_entity_poly.pdbx_seq_one_letter_code
_entity_poly.pdbx_strand_id
1 'polypeptide(L)'
;MITIDIEDAEAGINIIDSTTTAGTTYFGRAHTGTSRSAAIWSVRKRFTNANGNDEFAWADGNPFFDNVWANRASLNYLGSTA
;
A
#
# COMPACT_ATOMS: atom_id res chain seq x y z
N MET A 1 18.51 -13.55 30.77
CA MET A 1 18.33 -13.08 29.39
C MET A 1 16.98 -13.57 28.93
N ILE A 2 16.00 -12.67 28.83
CA ILE A 2 14.72 -12.99 28.21
C ILE A 2 14.98 -12.88 26.71
N THR A 3 15.02 -14.02 26.03
CA THR A 3 14.95 -14.04 24.57
C THR A 3 13.50 -13.69 24.25
N ILE A 4 13.27 -12.45 23.85
CA ILE A 4 12.02 -12.09 23.19
C ILE A 4 12.09 -12.82 21.85
N ASP A 5 11.35 -13.91 21.74
CA ASP A 5 11.12 -14.55 20.45
C ASP A 5 10.24 -13.59 19.65
N ILE A 6 10.89 -12.80 18.79
CA ILE A 6 10.19 -12.11 17.71
C ILE A 6 10.00 -13.19 16.65
N GLU A 7 9.05 -14.08 16.89
CA GLU A 7 8.59 -15.08 15.91
C GLU A 7 8.10 -14.28 14.69
N ASP A 8 8.86 -14.30 13.60
CA ASP A 8 8.43 -13.87 12.27
C ASP A 8 7.73 -12.50 12.17
N ALA A 9 8.36 -11.44 12.69
CA ALA A 9 8.12 -10.12 12.11
C ALA A 9 8.87 -10.05 10.77
N GLU A 10 8.33 -10.68 9.71
CA GLU A 10 8.88 -10.59 8.37
C GLU A 10 9.24 -9.13 8.10
N ALA A 11 10.53 -8.83 7.93
CA ALA A 11 11.00 -7.48 7.73
C ALA A 11 10.32 -6.92 6.48
N GLY A 12 9.23 -6.17 6.67
CA GLY A 12 8.45 -5.58 5.60
C GLY A 12 8.91 -4.14 5.34
N ILE A 13 9.14 -3.79 4.09
CA ILE A 13 9.26 -2.39 3.69
C ILE A 13 7.85 -1.80 3.66
N ASN A 14 7.68 -0.66 4.35
CA ASN A 14 6.49 0.18 4.24
C ASN A 14 6.90 1.50 3.57
N ILE A 15 6.35 1.81 2.40
CA ILE A 15 6.58 3.07 1.68
C ILE A 15 5.32 3.91 1.74
N ILE A 16 5.49 5.21 1.98
CA ILE A 16 4.41 6.20 1.92
C ILE A 16 4.77 7.21 0.84
N ASP A 17 3.81 7.51 -0.04
CA ASP A 17 3.94 8.54 -1.07
C ASP A 17 2.73 9.47 -1.01
N SER A 18 2.94 10.70 -0.54
CA SER A 18 1.93 11.77 -0.47
C SER A 18 2.21 12.91 -1.45
N THR A 19 3.12 12.72 -2.41
CA THR A 19 3.65 13.79 -3.27
C THR A 19 3.36 13.57 -4.75
N THR A 20 3.15 12.32 -5.19
CA THR A 20 2.87 11.99 -6.59
C THR A 20 1.54 12.56 -7.06
N THR A 21 0.53 12.55 -6.18
CA THR A 21 -0.83 13.02 -6.50
C THR A 21 -1.32 13.89 -5.36
N ALA A 22 -1.64 15.16 -5.64
CA ALA A 22 -2.15 16.09 -4.64
C ALA A 22 -3.46 15.56 -4.02
N GLY A 23 -3.57 15.64 -2.68
CA GLY A 23 -4.74 15.15 -1.95
C GLY A 23 -4.89 13.62 -1.91
N THR A 24 -3.89 12.88 -2.36
CA THR A 24 -3.85 11.42 -2.30
C THR A 24 -2.58 10.96 -1.60
N THR A 25 -2.69 9.94 -0.75
CA THR A 25 -1.52 9.27 -0.16
C THR A 25 -1.55 7.80 -0.50
N TYR A 26 -0.45 7.27 -1.04
CA TYR A 26 -0.26 5.86 -1.34
C TYR A 26 0.56 5.20 -0.23
N PHE A 27 0.21 3.97 0.09
CA PHE A 27 0.84 3.12 1.08
C PHE A 27 1.20 1.81 0.41
N GLY A 28 2.48 1.45 0.41
CA GLY A 28 2.99 0.22 -0.19
C GLY A 28 3.62 -0.66 0.87
N ARG A 29 3.30 -1.95 0.86
CA ARG A 29 3.92 -2.95 1.73
C ARG A 29 4.46 -4.10 0.91
N ALA A 30 5.70 -4.52 1.17
CA ALA A 30 6.32 -5.70 0.58
C ALA A 30 7.45 -6.22 1.48
N HIS A 31 8.03 -7.39 1.17
CA HIS A 31 9.20 -7.90 1.90
C HIS A 31 10.43 -7.00 1.68
N THR A 32 11.35 -6.99 2.65
CA THR A 32 12.60 -6.24 2.54
C THR A 32 13.44 -6.71 1.36
N GLY A 33 14.08 -5.76 0.67
CA GLY A 33 14.83 -6.03 -0.57
C GLY A 33 13.95 -6.07 -1.83
N THR A 34 12.63 -5.97 -1.70
CA THR A 34 11.73 -5.89 -2.85
C THR A 34 12.01 -4.65 -3.70
N SER A 35 12.23 -4.86 -5.00
CA SER A 35 12.28 -3.77 -5.98
C SER A 35 10.92 -3.10 -6.12
N ARG A 36 10.91 -1.76 -6.24
CA ARG A 36 9.70 -0.98 -6.50
C ARG A 36 8.99 -1.39 -7.81
N SER A 37 9.71 -2.02 -8.74
CA SER A 37 9.17 -2.51 -10.02
C SER A 37 8.72 -3.98 -9.99
N ALA A 38 8.86 -4.68 -8.87
CA ALA A 38 8.40 -6.07 -8.74
C ALA A 38 6.90 -6.11 -8.48
N ALA A 39 6.20 -7.11 -9.02
CA ALA A 39 4.75 -7.32 -8.82
C ALA A 39 4.47 -8.10 -7.53
N ILE A 40 5.01 -7.62 -6.41
CA ILE A 40 4.89 -8.26 -5.09
C ILE A 40 4.58 -7.24 -3.98
N TRP A 41 4.03 -6.08 -4.36
CA TRP A 41 3.58 -5.07 -3.42
C TRP A 41 2.10 -5.25 -3.15
N SER A 42 1.71 -5.01 -1.90
CA SER A 42 0.35 -4.69 -1.53
C SER A 42 0.23 -3.17 -1.47
N VAL A 43 -0.69 -2.60 -2.25
CA VAL A 43 -0.80 -1.14 -2.42
C VAL A 43 -2.18 -0.66 -2.00
N ARG A 44 -2.21 0.36 -1.14
CA ARG A 44 -3.43 1.03 -0.68
C ARG A 44 -3.32 2.52 -0.95
N LYS A 45 -4.44 3.14 -1.31
CA LYS A 45 -4.57 4.58 -1.53
C LYS A 45 -5.52 5.16 -0.48
N ARG A 46 -5.14 6.28 0.12
CA ARG A 46 -6.03 7.21 0.85
C ARG A 46 -6.35 8.40 -0.04
N PHE A 47 -7.60 8.77 -0.13
CA PHE A 47 -8.07 9.96 -0.86
C PHE A 47 -9.27 10.57 -0.16
N THR A 48 -9.54 11.85 -0.42
CA THR A 48 -10.75 12.52 0.05
C THR A 48 -11.89 12.26 -0.94
N ASN A 49 -13.02 11.74 -0.48
CA ASN A 49 -14.20 11.54 -1.31
C ASN A 49 -14.97 12.84 -1.54
N ALA A 50 -16.02 12.79 -2.37
CA ALA A 50 -16.82 13.97 -2.71
C ALA A 50 -17.48 14.65 -1.50
N ASN A 51 -17.64 13.93 -0.39
CA ASN A 51 -18.24 14.44 0.84
C ASN A 51 -17.20 15.08 1.78
N GLY A 52 -15.93 15.15 1.37
CA GLY A 52 -14.84 15.68 2.18
C GLY A 52 -14.28 14.68 3.20
N ASN A 53 -14.70 13.41 3.16
CA ASN A 53 -14.23 12.38 4.08
C ASN A 53 -13.03 11.63 3.51
N ASP A 54 -12.10 11.25 4.38
CA ASP A 54 -11.01 10.35 4.00
C ASP A 54 -11.53 8.94 3.79
N GLU A 55 -11.19 8.38 2.62
CA GLU A 55 -11.51 7.02 2.24
C GLU A 55 -10.25 6.27 1.84
N PHE A 56 -10.30 4.95 1.94
CA PHE A 56 -9.20 4.09 1.59
C PHE A 56 -9.64 3.03 0.57
N ALA A 57 -8.85 2.85 -0.48
CA ALA A 57 -9.07 1.84 -1.50
C ALA A 57 -7.81 0.99 -1.68
N TRP A 58 -7.99 -0.30 -1.92
CA TRP A 58 -6.89 -1.19 -2.29
C TRP A 58 -6.70 -1.19 -3.80
N ALA A 59 -5.45 -1.34 -4.24
CA ALA A 59 -5.19 -1.68 -5.63
C ALA A 59 -5.88 -3.00 -5.98
N ASP A 60 -6.55 -3.04 -7.13
CA ASP A 60 -7.35 -4.17 -7.61
C ASP A 60 -8.44 -4.67 -6.62
N GLY A 61 -8.82 -3.80 -5.67
CA GLY A 61 -9.87 -4.07 -4.68
C GLY A 61 -9.52 -5.08 -3.60
N ASN A 62 -8.26 -5.50 -3.50
CA ASN A 62 -7.85 -6.56 -2.56
C ASN A 62 -6.45 -6.28 -1.97
N PRO A 63 -6.10 -6.85 -0.81
CA PRO A 63 -4.84 -6.58 -0.14
C PRO A 63 -3.67 -7.47 -0.62
N PHE A 64 -3.77 -8.16 -1.76
CA PHE A 64 -2.76 -9.11 -2.21
C PHE A 64 -1.45 -8.42 -2.64
N PHE A 65 -0.38 -9.23 -2.66
CA PHE A 65 0.97 -8.82 -3.03
C PHE A 65 1.26 -9.19 -4.48
N ASP A 66 0.52 -8.58 -5.40
CA ASP A 66 0.59 -8.80 -6.85
C ASP A 66 0.76 -7.47 -7.62
N ASN A 67 0.90 -6.35 -6.90
CA ASN A 67 1.00 -5.03 -7.49
C ASN A 67 2.44 -4.55 -7.65
N VAL A 68 2.64 -3.61 -8.57
CA VAL A 68 3.93 -2.92 -8.80
C VAL A 68 3.88 -1.51 -8.19
N TRP A 69 4.66 -1.26 -7.13
CA TRP A 69 4.69 0.05 -6.46
C TRP A 69 5.10 1.21 -7.38
N ALA A 70 5.99 0.98 -8.35
CA ALA A 70 6.37 1.99 -9.33
C ALA A 70 5.15 2.55 -10.09
N ASN A 71 4.11 1.72 -10.27
CA ASN A 71 2.87 2.07 -10.95
C ASN A 71 1.77 2.58 -10.02
N ARG A 72 2.06 2.83 -8.73
CA ARG A 72 1.08 3.22 -7.69
C ARG A 72 0.04 4.27 -8.12
N ALA A 73 0.42 5.26 -8.92
CA ALA A 73 -0.51 6.30 -9.37
C ALA A 73 -1.48 5.84 -10.47
N SER A 74 -1.12 4.79 -11.21
CA SER A 74 -1.84 4.26 -12.37
C SER A 74 -2.54 2.92 -12.10
N LEU A 75 -2.42 2.35 -10.88
CA LEU A 75 -3.16 1.16 -10.48
C LEU A 75 -4.67 1.46 -10.39
N ASN A 76 -5.48 0.42 -10.58
CA ASN A 76 -6.92 0.54 -10.42
C ASN A 76 -7.29 0.41 -8.94
N TYR A 77 -7.93 1.44 -8.37
CA TYR A 77 -8.31 1.44 -6.96
C TYR A 77 -9.82 1.29 -6.83
N LEU A 78 -10.25 0.09 -6.43
CA LEU A 78 -11.64 -0.16 -6.09
C LEU A 78 -11.82 0.13 -4.60
N GLY A 79 -12.55 1.20 -4.30
CA GLY A 79 -13.05 1.45 -2.95
C GLY A 79 -13.97 0.31 -2.53
N SER A 80 -14.10 0.05 -1.22
CA SER A 80 -15.17 -0.82 -0.74
C SER A 80 -16.50 -0.11 -0.96
N THR A 81 -17.04 -0.16 -2.18
CA THR A 81 -18.39 0.30 -2.47
C THR A 81 -19.36 -0.69 -1.85
N ALA A 82 -19.81 -0.38 -0.64
CA ALA A 82 -21.14 -0.68 -0.12
C ALA A 82 -21.50 0.37 0.94
#